data_AF-A0AAD3RPS1-F1
#
_entry.id   AF-A0AAD3RPS1-F1
#
_cell.length_a   1.000
_cell.length_b   1.000
_cell.length_c   1.000
_cell.angle_alpha   90.00
_cell.angle_beta   90.00
_cell.angle_gamma   90.00
#
_symmetry.space_group_name_H-M   'P 1'
#
loop_
_entity.id
_entity.type
_entity.pdbx_description
1 polymer ?
#
loop_
_entity_poly.entity_id
_entity_poly.type
_entity_poly.pdbx_seq_one_letter_code
_entity_poly.pdbx_strand_id
1 'polypeptide(L)'
;MDHVVRVENVIDDKDLKHPISRKEFEELNEDYLGKRIVSLLDKLYEYPNVSRSDPLESVIIVGGNTRTPKIQQVLLDYFKLETLGKSINADEGAALAALYQAASLGRGFRVKKFVLKEFGIEEKVASNATAVPVPELDTDVIYSESELDRISRKLADYQEQDYLRLQRLSMRNSLESLLSEGRENLSNDDEKIRSNKDEIQKVISETRTWLEDSPREERDNLTILAERFNALHALIHPIIPTLPPFDATSVDLSQVTNDTLRILDALSGGEPEANKKPEPPHSEL
;
A
#
# COMPACT_ATOMS: atom_id res chain seq x y z
N MET A 1 24.63 -15.57 -21.62
CA MET A 1 25.19 -15.62 -20.26
C MET A 1 24.12 -16.26 -19.41
N ASP A 2 24.40 -17.42 -18.84
CA ASP A 2 23.42 -18.18 -18.06
C ASP A 2 23.35 -17.59 -16.66
N HIS A 3 22.14 -17.45 -16.13
CA HIS A 3 21.96 -17.02 -14.76
C HIS A 3 22.12 -18.23 -13.85
N VAL A 4 22.82 -18.09 -12.73
CA VAL A 4 22.92 -19.17 -11.73
C VAL A 4 21.98 -18.88 -10.59
N VAL A 5 20.92 -19.69 -10.46
CA VAL A 5 20.05 -19.68 -9.29
C VAL A 5 20.83 -20.30 -8.13
N ARG A 6 20.89 -19.59 -7.00
CA ARG A 6 21.51 -20.06 -5.77
C ARG A 6 20.56 -19.83 -4.60
N VAL A 7 20.31 -20.87 -3.83
CA VAL A 7 19.56 -20.82 -2.56
C VAL A 7 20.34 -21.65 -1.56
N GLU A 8 20.72 -21.06 -0.44
CA GLU A 8 21.48 -21.74 0.61
C GLU A 8 20.55 -22.52 1.54
N ASN A 9 21.03 -23.65 2.09
CA ASN A 9 20.32 -24.48 3.07
C ASN A 9 18.86 -24.77 2.71
N VAL A 10 18.61 -25.23 1.48
CA VAL A 10 17.25 -25.54 1.01
C VAL A 10 16.66 -26.71 1.79
N ILE A 11 17.47 -27.73 2.08
CA ILE A 11 17.05 -28.90 2.86
C ILE A 11 18.28 -29.62 3.43
N ASP A 12 18.22 -30.05 4.69
CA ASP A 12 19.28 -30.81 5.37
C ASP A 12 20.69 -30.22 5.19
N ASP A 13 20.83 -28.91 5.41
CA ASP A 13 22.10 -28.16 5.21
C ASP A 13 22.69 -28.30 3.79
N LYS A 14 21.85 -28.51 2.78
CA LYS A 14 22.26 -28.57 1.36
C LYS A 14 21.85 -27.32 0.61
N ASP A 15 22.83 -26.71 -0.05
CA ASP A 15 22.63 -25.59 -0.96
C ASP A 15 22.14 -26.07 -2.34
N LEU A 16 21.21 -25.31 -2.93
CA LEU A 16 20.83 -25.43 -4.33
C LEU A 16 21.68 -24.46 -5.17
N LYS A 17 22.33 -24.97 -6.19
CA LYS A 17 22.99 -24.17 -7.24
C LYS A 17 22.66 -24.75 -8.60
N HIS A 18 21.93 -24.00 -9.42
CA HIS A 18 21.49 -24.46 -10.74
C HIS A 18 21.63 -23.34 -11.79
N PRO A 19 22.42 -23.54 -12.86
CA PRO A 19 22.41 -22.61 -13.99
C PRO A 19 21.11 -22.77 -14.76
N ILE A 20 20.49 -21.65 -15.15
CA ILE A 20 19.35 -21.61 -16.06
C ILE A 20 19.68 -20.66 -17.22
N SER A 21 19.54 -21.17 -18.43
CA SER A 21 19.70 -20.35 -19.63
C SER A 21 18.37 -19.68 -20.00
N ARG A 22 18.42 -18.56 -20.74
CA ARG A 22 17.18 -17.94 -21.29
C ARG A 22 16.40 -18.93 -22.15
N LYS A 23 17.11 -19.70 -22.98
CA LYS A 23 16.51 -20.68 -23.88
C LYS A 23 15.71 -21.71 -23.10
N GLU A 24 16.32 -22.28 -22.06
CA GLU A 24 15.67 -23.26 -21.17
C GLU A 24 14.45 -22.65 -20.48
N PHE A 25 14.54 -21.42 -19.97
CA PHE A 25 13.38 -20.72 -19.39
C PHE A 25 12.24 -20.54 -20.41
N GLU A 26 12.55 -20.14 -21.64
CA GLU A 26 11.56 -19.95 -22.70
C GLU A 26 10.93 -21.27 -23.15
N GLU A 27 11.71 -22.37 -23.22
CA GLU A 27 11.24 -23.71 -23.56
C GLU A 27 10.31 -24.27 -22.47
N LEU A 28 10.69 -24.14 -21.19
CA LEU A 28 9.86 -24.58 -20.06
C LEU A 28 8.50 -23.85 -19.99
N ASN A 29 8.41 -22.64 -20.55
CA ASN A 29 7.23 -21.78 -20.50
C ASN A 29 6.59 -21.53 -21.87
N GLU A 30 6.88 -22.35 -22.89
CA GLU A 30 6.46 -22.10 -24.29
C GLU A 30 4.95 -21.89 -24.43
N ASP A 31 4.14 -22.66 -23.68
CA ASP A 31 2.68 -22.51 -23.68
C ASP A 31 2.23 -21.11 -23.22
N TYR A 32 2.80 -20.65 -22.09
CA TYR A 32 2.47 -19.37 -21.47
C TYR A 32 3.05 -18.17 -22.22
N LEU A 33 4.28 -18.28 -22.74
CA LEU A 33 4.99 -17.18 -23.41
C LEU A 33 4.70 -17.10 -24.91
N GLY A 34 3.89 -18.00 -25.45
CA GLY A 34 3.55 -18.07 -26.87
C GLY A 34 2.07 -18.34 -27.11
N LYS A 35 1.67 -19.62 -27.09
CA LYS A 35 0.35 -20.09 -27.55
C LYS A 35 -0.81 -19.37 -26.86
N ARG A 36 -0.75 -19.23 -25.53
CA ARG A 36 -1.81 -18.56 -24.77
C ARG A 36 -1.91 -17.07 -25.07
N ILE A 37 -0.78 -16.40 -25.28
CA ILE A 37 -0.76 -14.98 -25.66
C ILE A 37 -1.45 -14.81 -27.00
N VAL A 38 -1.06 -15.60 -28.01
CA VAL A 38 -1.69 -15.54 -29.34
C VAL A 38 -3.19 -15.83 -29.27
N SER A 39 -3.60 -16.86 -28.52
CA SER A 39 -5.02 -17.18 -28.34
C SER A 39 -5.82 -16.05 -27.68
N LEU A 40 -5.24 -15.32 -26.73
CA LEU A 40 -5.89 -14.14 -26.13
C LEU A 40 -5.98 -12.97 -27.12
N LEU A 41 -4.96 -12.77 -27.95
CA LEU A 41 -4.95 -11.73 -28.97
C LEU A 41 -5.92 -12.05 -30.12
N ASP A 42 -6.15 -13.32 -30.43
CA ASP A 42 -7.14 -13.74 -31.44
C ASP A 42 -8.56 -13.36 -31.00
N LYS A 43 -8.86 -13.49 -29.70
CA LYS A 43 -10.16 -13.10 -29.13
C LYS A 43 -10.47 -11.61 -29.25
N LEU A 44 -9.45 -10.74 -29.40
CA LEU A 44 -9.68 -9.31 -29.63
C LEU A 44 -10.54 -9.07 -30.88
N TYR A 45 -10.43 -9.95 -31.87
CA TYR A 45 -11.18 -9.85 -33.14
C TYR A 45 -12.53 -10.58 -33.11
N GLU A 46 -12.89 -11.20 -31.98
CA GLU A 46 -14.25 -11.69 -31.76
C GLU A 46 -15.20 -10.56 -31.32
N TYR A 47 -14.65 -9.43 -30.86
CA TYR A 47 -15.44 -8.28 -30.44
C TYR A 47 -16.09 -7.57 -31.64
N PRO A 48 -17.36 -7.12 -31.50
CA PRO A 48 -18.01 -6.33 -32.53
C PRO A 48 -17.26 -5.01 -32.73
N ASN A 49 -17.04 -4.64 -33.99
CA ASN A 49 -16.33 -3.42 -34.42
C ASN A 49 -14.81 -3.41 -34.22
N VAL A 50 -14.18 -4.58 -34.05
CA VAL A 50 -12.72 -4.73 -34.10
C VAL A 50 -12.34 -5.65 -35.26
N SER A 51 -11.67 -5.11 -36.27
CA SER A 51 -11.22 -5.87 -37.44
C SER A 51 -9.70 -5.95 -37.51
N ARG A 52 -9.18 -7.08 -38.00
CA ARG A 52 -7.74 -7.22 -38.33
C ARG A 52 -7.27 -6.23 -39.40
N SER A 53 -8.18 -5.68 -40.18
CA SER A 53 -7.89 -4.67 -41.20
C SER A 53 -7.79 -3.25 -40.65
N ASP A 54 -8.17 -3.02 -39.39
CA ASP A 54 -8.17 -1.68 -38.81
C ASP A 54 -6.73 -1.17 -38.67
N PRO A 55 -6.47 0.13 -38.92
CA PRO A 55 -5.14 0.68 -38.80
C PRO A 55 -4.69 0.67 -37.34
N LEU A 56 -3.64 -0.11 -37.06
CA LEU A 56 -2.98 -0.16 -35.76
C LEU A 56 -1.81 0.83 -35.72
N GLU A 57 -1.95 1.91 -34.94
CA GLU A 57 -0.90 2.92 -34.80
C GLU A 57 0.22 2.45 -33.86
N SER A 58 -0.13 1.90 -32.70
CA SER A 58 0.84 1.45 -31.71
C SER A 58 0.27 0.38 -30.78
N VAL A 59 1.16 -0.45 -30.25
CA VAL A 59 0.87 -1.40 -29.17
C VAL A 59 1.60 -0.92 -27.93
N ILE A 60 0.86 -0.44 -26.94
CA ILE A 60 1.41 -0.03 -25.64
C ILE A 60 1.38 -1.23 -24.69
N ILE A 61 2.52 -1.54 -24.09
CA ILE A 61 2.64 -2.63 -23.12
C ILE A 61 2.77 -2.08 -21.70
N VAL A 62 2.05 -2.68 -20.76
CA VAL A 62 2.09 -2.35 -19.33
C VAL A 62 2.14 -3.63 -18.49
N GLY A 63 2.67 -3.53 -17.27
CA GLY A 63 2.83 -4.65 -16.34
C GLY A 63 4.18 -5.35 -16.44
N GLY A 64 4.72 -5.79 -15.30
CA GLY A 64 6.11 -6.21 -15.19
C GLY A 64 6.52 -7.40 -16.05
N ASN A 65 5.61 -8.36 -16.27
CA ASN A 65 5.88 -9.53 -17.11
C ASN A 65 6.11 -9.19 -18.59
N THR A 66 5.60 -8.05 -19.07
CA THR A 66 5.83 -7.60 -20.45
C THR A 66 7.29 -7.23 -20.73
N ARG A 67 8.15 -7.16 -19.70
CA ARG A 67 9.61 -7.02 -19.85
C ARG A 67 10.29 -8.29 -20.38
N THR A 68 9.61 -9.44 -20.35
CA THR A 68 10.13 -10.71 -20.88
C THR A 68 10.36 -10.59 -22.38
N PRO A 69 11.60 -10.77 -22.88
CA PRO A 69 11.92 -10.58 -24.30
C PRO A 69 11.08 -11.45 -25.24
N LYS A 70 10.78 -12.69 -24.85
CA LYS A 70 9.93 -13.58 -25.64
C LYS A 70 8.52 -13.04 -25.84
N ILE A 71 7.92 -12.43 -24.81
CA ILE A 71 6.59 -11.82 -24.89
C ILE A 71 6.60 -10.65 -25.87
N GLN A 72 7.60 -9.77 -25.77
CA GLN A 72 7.74 -8.63 -26.69
C GLN A 72 7.93 -9.11 -28.13
N GLN A 73 8.73 -10.15 -28.34
CA GLN A 73 8.93 -10.74 -29.66
C GLN A 73 7.62 -11.30 -30.23
N VAL A 74 6.85 -12.05 -29.44
CA VAL A 74 5.55 -12.59 -29.87
C VAL A 74 4.58 -11.48 -30.26
N LEU A 75 4.56 -10.36 -29.52
CA LEU A 75 3.70 -9.21 -29.86
C LEU A 75 4.16 -8.51 -31.15
N LEU A 76 5.45 -8.27 -31.32
CA LEU A 76 6.02 -7.70 -32.55
C LEU A 76 5.70 -8.60 -33.76
N ASP A 77 5.90 -9.91 -33.62
CA ASP A 77 5.65 -10.89 -34.66
C ASP A 77 4.15 -11.02 -34.99
N TYR A 78 3.28 -10.94 -33.98
CA TYR A 78 1.83 -11.04 -34.15
C TYR A 78 1.28 -9.81 -34.89
N PHE A 79 1.65 -8.61 -34.47
CA PHE A 79 1.17 -7.35 -35.04
C PHE A 79 2.00 -6.85 -36.23
N LYS A 80 3.09 -7.54 -36.58
CA LYS A 80 4.02 -7.16 -37.67
C LYS A 80 4.59 -5.75 -37.49
N LEU A 81 4.99 -5.44 -36.25
CA LEU A 81 5.56 -4.14 -35.88
C LEU A 81 7.08 -4.24 -35.73
N GLU A 82 7.77 -3.13 -35.96
CA GLU A 82 9.21 -3.02 -35.68
C GLU A 82 9.48 -2.71 -34.20
N THR A 83 8.60 -1.93 -33.57
CA THR A 83 8.75 -1.53 -32.16
C THR A 83 7.40 -1.54 -31.43
N LEU A 84 7.47 -1.79 -30.11
CA LEU A 84 6.34 -1.61 -29.19
C LEU A 84 6.42 -0.21 -28.58
N GLY A 85 5.26 0.37 -28.28
CA GLY A 85 5.17 1.69 -27.67
C GLY A 85 5.64 1.68 -26.22
N LYS A 86 6.49 2.65 -25.87
CA LYS A 86 7.12 2.82 -24.55
C LYS A 86 6.86 4.21 -23.96
N SER A 87 5.77 4.85 -24.39
CA SER A 87 5.40 6.21 -23.98
C SER A 87 4.85 6.30 -22.55
N ILE A 88 4.55 5.17 -21.91
CA ILE A 88 3.93 5.09 -20.58
C ILE A 88 4.83 4.27 -19.65
N ASN A 89 4.88 4.67 -18.37
CA ASN A 89 5.50 3.84 -17.33
C ASN A 89 4.67 2.56 -17.13
N ALA A 90 5.28 1.41 -17.41
CA ALA A 90 4.64 0.11 -17.36
C ALA A 90 4.17 -0.32 -15.96
N ASP A 91 4.75 0.22 -14.89
CA ASP A 91 4.40 -0.17 -13.51
C ASP A 91 3.38 0.81 -12.88
N GLU A 92 3.52 2.10 -13.15
CA GLU A 92 2.76 3.16 -12.46
C GLU A 92 1.57 3.70 -13.28
N GLY A 93 1.57 3.50 -14.61
CA GLY A 93 0.60 4.12 -15.50
C GLY A 93 -0.85 3.81 -15.12
N ALA A 94 -1.13 2.57 -14.71
CA ALA A 94 -2.46 2.15 -14.27
C ALA A 94 -2.89 2.85 -12.97
N ALA A 95 -1.99 2.94 -11.98
CA ALA A 95 -2.28 3.59 -10.70
C ALA A 95 -2.52 5.10 -10.87
N LEU A 96 -1.72 5.76 -11.71
CA LEU A 96 -1.89 7.17 -12.02
C LEU A 96 -3.21 7.45 -12.76
N ALA A 97 -3.58 6.57 -13.71
CA ALA A 97 -4.87 6.68 -14.41
C ALA A 97 -6.05 6.49 -13.44
N ALA A 98 -5.97 5.53 -12.53
CA ALA A 98 -6.99 5.31 -11.50
C ALA A 98 -7.11 6.51 -10.55
N LEU A 99 -5.98 7.08 -10.11
CA LEU A 99 -5.96 8.32 -9.32
C LEU A 99 -6.61 9.49 -10.07
N TYR A 100 -6.27 9.65 -11.34
CA TYR A 100 -6.86 10.71 -12.17
C TYR A 100 -8.37 10.53 -12.34
N GLN A 101 -8.83 9.29 -12.54
CA GLN A 101 -10.25 8.96 -12.59
C GLN A 101 -10.94 9.26 -11.26
N ALA A 102 -10.36 8.86 -10.12
CA ALA A 102 -10.88 9.17 -8.79
C ALA A 102 -10.97 10.68 -8.56
N ALA A 103 -9.95 11.46 -8.97
CA ALA A 103 -9.97 12.91 -8.90
C ALA A 103 -11.05 13.53 -9.81
N SER A 104 -11.33 12.93 -10.98
CA SER A 104 -12.41 13.35 -11.87
C SER A 104 -13.81 13.08 -11.32
N LEU A 105 -13.96 12.03 -10.51
CA LEU A 105 -15.22 11.68 -9.83
C LEU A 105 -15.43 12.51 -8.55
N GLY A 106 -14.33 12.88 -7.88
CA GLY A 106 -14.35 13.70 -6.67
C GLY A 106 -14.76 15.15 -6.92
N ARG A 107 -15.38 15.77 -5.91
CA ARG A 107 -15.76 17.21 -5.96
C ARG A 107 -14.63 18.16 -5.56
N GLY A 108 -13.57 17.64 -4.94
CA GLY A 108 -12.47 18.42 -4.38
C GLY A 108 -11.41 18.86 -5.40
N PHE A 109 -11.39 18.27 -6.60
CA PHE A 109 -10.39 18.53 -7.62
C PHE A 109 -11.05 18.86 -8.95
N ARG A 110 -10.43 19.75 -9.72
CA ARG A 110 -10.85 20.07 -11.08
C ARG A 110 -9.82 19.52 -12.06
N VAL A 111 -10.18 18.45 -12.76
CA VAL A 111 -9.35 17.83 -13.80
C VAL A 111 -10.02 17.96 -15.17
N LYS A 112 -9.27 17.69 -16.24
CA LYS A 112 -9.80 17.68 -17.60
C LYS A 112 -10.68 16.45 -17.77
N LYS A 113 -11.94 16.64 -18.12
CA LYS A 113 -12.87 15.53 -18.35
C LYS A 113 -12.45 14.73 -19.59
N PHE A 114 -12.43 13.42 -19.46
CA PHE A 114 -12.34 12.48 -20.57
C PHE A 114 -13.55 11.55 -20.51
N VAL A 115 -13.97 11.05 -21.66
CA VAL A 115 -15.08 10.10 -21.77
C VAL A 115 -14.47 8.73 -22.02
N LEU A 116 -14.69 7.81 -21.09
CA LEU A 116 -14.32 6.40 -21.26
C LEU A 116 -15.56 5.66 -21.76
N LYS A 117 -15.39 4.87 -22.83
CA LYS A 117 -16.39 3.91 -23.30
C LYS A 117 -15.77 2.54 -23.22
N GLU A 118 -16.26 1.72 -22.31
CA GLU A 118 -15.79 0.35 -22.15
C GLU A 118 -16.57 -0.58 -23.10
N PHE A 119 -15.84 -1.46 -23.78
CA PHE A 119 -16.44 -2.45 -24.67
C PHE A 119 -17.01 -3.61 -23.86
N GLY A 120 -18.24 -4.03 -24.15
CA GLY A 120 -18.86 -5.22 -23.56
C GLY A 120 -19.83 -4.96 -22.39
N ILE A 121 -19.94 -3.73 -21.90
CA ILE A 121 -21.11 -3.29 -21.14
C ILE A 121 -22.16 -2.90 -22.18
N GLU A 122 -23.23 -3.68 -22.34
CA GLU A 122 -24.38 -3.25 -23.14
C GLU A 122 -24.98 -1.99 -22.50
N GLU A 123 -24.52 -0.81 -22.92
CA GLU A 123 -25.22 0.43 -22.65
C GLU A 123 -26.60 0.33 -23.33
N LYS A 124 -27.65 0.02 -22.56
CA LYS A 124 -29.01 0.43 -22.88
C LYS A 124 -29.12 1.96 -22.76
N VAL A 125 -28.29 2.71 -23.49
CA VAL A 125 -28.35 4.17 -23.49
C VAL A 125 -28.98 4.60 -24.79
N ALA A 126 -30.25 5.01 -24.69
CA ALA A 126 -30.94 5.69 -25.77
C ALA A 126 -30.10 6.89 -26.23
N SER A 127 -29.94 7.02 -27.54
CA SER A 127 -29.06 7.95 -28.25
C SER A 127 -29.24 9.45 -27.96
N ASN A 128 -30.16 9.83 -27.06
CA ASN A 128 -30.54 11.22 -26.77
C ASN A 128 -30.51 11.59 -25.26
N ALA A 129 -29.88 10.81 -24.38
CA ALA A 129 -29.89 11.09 -22.94
C ALA A 129 -28.87 12.19 -22.55
N THR A 130 -29.38 13.33 -22.05
CA THR A 130 -28.60 14.44 -21.45
C THR A 130 -28.17 14.19 -20.00
N ALA A 131 -28.54 13.04 -19.44
CA ALA A 131 -28.13 12.59 -18.12
C ALA A 131 -27.74 11.11 -18.19
N VAL A 132 -26.65 10.74 -17.51
CA VAL A 132 -26.24 9.35 -17.32
C VAL A 132 -27.40 8.63 -16.62
N PRO A 133 -28.07 7.64 -17.25
CA PRO A 133 -29.07 6.86 -16.56
C PRO A 133 -28.42 6.16 -15.37
N VAL A 134 -29.01 6.30 -14.18
CA VAL A 134 -28.58 5.57 -13.00
C VAL A 134 -28.69 4.08 -13.35
N PRO A 135 -27.59 3.31 -13.33
CA PRO A 135 -27.67 1.88 -13.62
C PRO A 135 -28.62 1.22 -12.63
N GLU A 136 -29.51 0.35 -13.14
CA GLU A 136 -30.32 -0.53 -12.28
C GLU A 136 -29.36 -1.30 -11.36
N LEU A 137 -29.65 -1.30 -10.05
CA LEU A 137 -28.84 -1.98 -9.05
C LEU A 137 -28.63 -3.44 -9.47
N ASP A 138 -27.37 -3.80 -9.66
CA ASP A 138 -26.95 -5.17 -9.92
C ASP A 138 -27.46 -6.07 -8.78
N THR A 139 -28.31 -7.05 -9.11
CA THR A 139 -28.89 -7.97 -8.13
C THR A 139 -27.88 -8.99 -7.60
N ASP A 140 -26.68 -9.06 -8.20
CA ASP A 140 -25.58 -9.92 -7.77
C ASP A 140 -24.77 -9.26 -6.65
N VAL A 141 -25.45 -8.70 -5.64
CA VAL A 141 -24.81 -8.21 -4.42
C VAL A 141 -24.18 -9.41 -3.69
N ILE A 142 -22.86 -9.51 -3.77
CA ILE A 142 -22.07 -10.62 -3.20
C ILE A 142 -22.11 -10.61 -1.67
N TYR A 143 -22.26 -9.44 -1.04
CA TYR A 143 -22.26 -9.27 0.42
C TYR A 143 -23.46 -8.45 0.89
N SER A 144 -24.20 -8.96 1.87
CA SER A 144 -25.24 -8.19 2.55
C SER A 144 -24.65 -6.99 3.31
N GLU A 145 -25.46 -5.96 3.58
CA GLU A 145 -25.06 -4.80 4.39
C GLU A 145 -24.49 -5.24 5.76
N SER A 146 -25.13 -6.23 6.40
CA SER A 146 -24.66 -6.78 7.68
C SER A 146 -23.28 -7.46 7.59
N GLU A 147 -22.96 -8.06 6.44
CA GLU A 147 -21.64 -8.66 6.20
C GLU A 147 -20.60 -7.58 5.93
N LEU A 148 -20.95 -6.54 5.17
CA LEU A 148 -20.08 -5.39 4.95
C LEU A 148 -19.74 -4.68 6.27
N ASP A 149 -20.72 -4.47 7.14
CA ASP A 149 -20.51 -3.90 8.49
C ASP A 149 -19.55 -4.75 9.33
N ARG A 150 -19.74 -6.07 9.31
CA ARG A 150 -18.87 -7.00 10.03
C ARG A 150 -17.44 -6.97 9.48
N ILE A 151 -17.27 -6.92 8.16
CA ILE A 151 -15.97 -6.81 7.51
C ILE A 151 -15.31 -5.47 7.89
N SER A 152 -16.05 -4.37 7.81
CA SER A 152 -15.54 -3.03 8.08
C SER A 152 -15.06 -2.87 9.52
N ARG A 153 -15.82 -3.37 10.50
CA ARG A 153 -15.39 -3.39 11.90
C ARG A 153 -14.12 -4.20 12.09
N LYS A 154 -14.04 -5.38 11.48
CA LYS A 154 -12.85 -6.23 11.58
C LYS A 154 -11.61 -5.59 10.94
N LEU A 155 -11.78 -4.86 9.84
CA LEU A 155 -10.69 -4.09 9.21
C LEU A 155 -10.24 -2.92 10.09
N ALA A 156 -11.18 -2.23 10.73
CA ALA A 156 -10.86 -1.18 11.69
C ALA A 156 -10.05 -1.72 12.89
N ASP A 157 -10.45 -2.88 13.44
CA ASP A 157 -9.69 -3.54 14.52
C ASP A 157 -8.24 -3.87 14.09
N TYR A 158 -8.04 -4.36 12.86
CA TYR A 158 -6.68 -4.62 12.34
C TYR A 158 -5.87 -3.33 12.15
N GLN A 159 -6.50 -2.28 11.63
CA GLN A 159 -5.85 -0.99 11.45
C GLN A 159 -5.41 -0.39 12.80
N GLU A 160 -6.25 -0.51 13.84
CA GLU A 160 -5.92 -0.09 15.20
C GLU A 160 -4.71 -0.87 15.75
N GLN A 161 -4.70 -2.19 15.57
CA GLN A 161 -3.58 -3.04 16.00
C GLN A 161 -2.28 -2.69 15.27
N ASP A 162 -2.33 -2.47 13.96
CA ASP A 162 -1.15 -2.07 13.17
C ASP A 162 -0.66 -0.67 13.55
N TYR A 163 -1.57 0.27 13.80
CA TYR A 163 -1.21 1.60 14.27
C TYR A 163 -0.50 1.53 15.62
N LEU A 164 -1.03 0.79 16.59
CA LEU A 164 -0.38 0.56 17.88
C LEU A 164 0.99 -0.09 17.73
N ARG A 165 1.11 -1.08 16.83
CA ARG A 165 2.38 -1.75 16.54
C ARG A 165 3.42 -0.76 16.00
N LEU A 166 3.03 0.11 15.07
CA LEU A 166 3.90 1.15 14.52
C LEU A 166 4.32 2.17 15.58
N GLN A 167 3.40 2.62 16.44
CA GLN A 167 3.72 3.53 17.54
C GLN A 167 4.72 2.92 18.52
N ARG A 168 4.54 1.64 18.89
CA ARG A 168 5.48 0.89 19.76
C ARG A 168 6.87 0.78 19.12
N LEU A 169 6.93 0.41 17.84
CA LEU A 169 8.19 0.31 17.11
C LEU A 169 8.89 1.67 16.99
N SER A 170 8.14 2.72 16.66
CA SER A 170 8.67 4.09 16.60
C SER A 170 9.23 4.51 17.95
N MET A 171 8.51 4.29 19.04
CA MET A 171 8.95 4.66 20.38
C MET A 171 10.18 3.90 20.84
N ARG A 172 10.22 2.59 20.57
CA ARG A 172 11.39 1.78 20.85
C ARG A 172 12.62 2.29 20.09
N ASN A 173 12.48 2.58 18.79
CA ASN A 173 13.56 3.16 17.99
C ASN A 173 14.02 4.51 18.55
N SER A 174 13.08 5.40 18.93
CA SER A 174 13.40 6.68 19.57
C SER A 174 14.18 6.50 20.88
N LEU A 175 13.80 5.52 21.71
CA LEU A 175 14.52 5.20 22.94
C LEU A 175 15.93 4.65 22.66
N GLU A 176 16.08 3.72 21.73
CA GLU A 176 17.39 3.17 21.33
C GLU A 176 18.31 4.25 20.74
N SER A 177 17.76 5.17 19.93
CA SER A 177 18.48 6.35 19.44
C SER A 177 18.94 7.24 20.59
N LEU A 178 18.06 7.57 21.54
CA LEU A 178 18.39 8.41 22.69
C LEU A 178 19.43 7.76 23.61
N LEU A 179 19.39 6.44 23.80
CA LEU A 179 20.41 5.68 24.54
C LEU A 179 21.79 5.77 23.86
N SER A 180 21.81 5.65 22.53
CA SER A 180 23.04 5.75 21.75
C SER A 180 23.63 7.15 21.82
N GLU A 181 22.80 8.18 21.61
CA GLU A 181 23.17 9.59 21.71
C GLU A 181 23.65 9.93 23.13
N GLY A 182 22.91 9.52 24.16
CA GLY A 182 23.32 9.72 25.55
C GLY A 182 24.70 9.13 25.84
N ARG A 183 24.97 7.92 25.32
CA ARG A 183 26.26 7.25 25.51
C ARG A 183 27.41 7.98 24.81
N GLU A 184 27.23 8.39 23.57
CA GLU A 184 28.25 9.14 22.82
C GLU A 184 28.63 10.43 23.55
N ASN A 185 27.61 11.11 24.07
CA ASN A 185 27.79 12.40 24.72
C ASN A 185 28.36 12.33 26.14
N LEU A 186 28.32 11.18 26.83
CA LEU A 186 29.03 10.98 28.11
C LEU A 186 30.57 11.16 27.99
N SER A 187 31.11 11.14 26.76
CA SER A 187 32.52 11.43 26.48
C SER A 187 32.83 12.92 26.32
N ASN A 188 31.80 13.77 26.21
CA ASN A 188 31.97 15.22 26.06
C ASN A 188 32.32 15.89 27.39
N ASP A 189 33.16 16.91 27.30
CA ASP A 189 33.73 17.64 28.45
C ASP A 189 32.80 18.73 29.03
N ASP A 190 31.50 18.67 28.78
CA ASP A 190 30.51 19.64 29.25
C ASP A 190 30.30 19.56 30.78
N GLU A 191 30.24 20.71 31.45
CA GLU A 191 30.10 20.81 32.91
C GLU A 191 28.79 20.20 33.44
N LYS A 192 27.69 20.33 32.68
CA LYS A 192 26.39 19.74 33.03
C LYS A 192 26.43 18.22 32.91
N ILE A 193 27.13 17.70 31.89
CA ILE A 193 27.34 16.24 31.72
C ILE A 193 28.16 15.70 32.89
N ARG A 194 29.23 16.37 33.30
CA ARG A 194 30.07 15.93 34.43
C ARG A 194 29.28 15.85 35.73
N SER A 195 28.39 16.81 35.99
CA SER A 195 27.60 16.87 37.22
C SER A 195 26.60 15.71 37.37
N ASN A 196 26.04 15.23 36.25
CA ASN A 196 25.01 14.17 36.23
C ASN A 196 25.52 12.87 35.59
N LYS A 197 26.84 12.74 35.37
CA LYS A 197 27.45 11.67 34.57
C LYS A 197 27.08 10.29 35.08
N ASP A 198 27.24 10.07 36.39
CA ASP A 198 26.98 8.77 37.02
C ASP A 198 25.50 8.40 36.96
N GLU A 199 24.60 9.38 37.08
CA GLU A 199 23.15 9.18 36.99
C GLU A 199 22.71 8.85 35.56
N ILE A 200 23.17 9.62 34.57
CA ILE A 200 22.89 9.36 33.15
C ILE A 200 23.43 7.98 32.75
N GLN A 201 24.66 7.65 33.16
CA GLN A 201 25.30 6.38 32.85
C GLN A 201 24.56 5.19 33.50
N LYS A 202 24.07 5.37 34.73
CA LYS A 202 23.21 4.40 35.42
C LYS A 202 21.89 4.19 34.66
N VAL A 203 21.14 5.26 34.35
CA VAL A 203 19.84 5.18 33.65
C VAL A 203 19.98 4.54 32.26
N ILE A 204 21.04 4.88 31.52
CA ILE A 204 21.35 4.26 30.23
C ILE A 204 21.59 2.75 30.40
N SER A 205 22.40 2.35 31.39
CA SER A 205 22.70 0.94 31.63
C SER A 205 21.46 0.14 32.03
N GLU A 206 20.65 0.67 32.96
CA GLU A 206 19.43 0.02 33.45
C GLU A 206 18.38 -0.11 32.34
N THR A 207 18.20 0.95 31.54
CA THR A 207 17.22 0.94 30.44
C THR A 207 17.65 0.00 29.31
N ARG A 208 18.95 -0.09 29.03
CA ARG A 208 19.47 -1.04 28.04
C ARG A 208 19.28 -2.48 28.48
N THR A 209 19.70 -2.82 29.70
CA THR A 209 19.50 -4.17 30.26
C THR A 209 18.01 -4.52 30.25
N TRP A 210 17.15 -3.58 30.60
CA TRP A 210 15.70 -3.78 30.52
C TRP A 210 15.21 -4.06 29.09
N LEU A 211 15.69 -3.34 28.07
CA LEU A 211 15.30 -3.59 26.66
C LEU A 211 15.74 -4.98 26.18
N GLU A 212 16.91 -5.44 26.61
CA GLU A 212 17.49 -6.73 26.21
C GLU A 212 16.81 -7.91 26.92
N ASP A 213 16.63 -7.81 28.24
CA ASP A 213 16.31 -8.96 29.10
C ASP A 213 14.84 -9.06 29.53
N SER A 214 14.05 -7.98 29.40
CA SER A 214 12.66 -8.00 29.88
C SER A 214 11.73 -8.81 28.98
N PRO A 215 10.62 -9.35 29.52
CA PRO A 215 9.59 -10.01 28.73
C PRO A 215 9.08 -9.11 27.61
N ARG A 216 8.71 -9.73 26.48
CA ARG A 216 8.29 -9.00 25.28
C ARG A 216 7.11 -8.07 25.56
N GLU A 217 6.16 -8.54 26.36
CA GLU A 217 4.94 -7.82 26.73
C GLU A 217 5.25 -6.52 27.48
N GLU A 218 6.35 -6.49 28.23
CA GLU A 218 6.80 -5.33 28.99
C GLU A 218 7.61 -4.37 28.12
N ARG A 219 8.61 -4.90 27.39
CA ARG A 219 9.50 -4.06 26.56
C ARG A 219 8.85 -3.51 25.29
N ASP A 220 7.77 -4.13 24.81
CA ASP A 220 6.98 -3.63 23.69
C ASP A 220 5.76 -2.80 24.18
N ASN A 221 5.61 -2.56 25.48
CA ASN A 221 4.52 -1.75 26.01
C ASN A 221 4.77 -0.26 25.75
N LEU A 222 3.85 0.39 25.04
CA LEU A 222 4.00 1.80 24.66
C LEU A 222 4.13 2.74 25.86
N THR A 223 3.38 2.50 26.93
CA THR A 223 3.39 3.36 28.13
C THR A 223 4.73 3.24 28.85
N ILE A 224 5.21 2.01 29.05
CA ILE A 224 6.49 1.75 29.73
C ILE A 224 7.66 2.30 28.90
N LEU A 225 7.61 2.12 27.57
CA LEU A 225 8.58 2.72 26.65
C LEU A 225 8.60 4.24 26.76
N ALA A 226 7.42 4.89 26.79
CA ALA A 226 7.29 6.33 26.94
C ALA A 226 7.82 6.84 28.28
N GLU A 227 7.51 6.15 29.38
CA GLU A 227 8.01 6.47 30.73
C GLU A 227 9.54 6.46 30.76
N ARG A 228 10.15 5.39 30.23
CA ARG A 228 11.62 5.26 30.17
C ARG A 228 12.25 6.28 29.23
N PHE A 229 11.64 6.55 28.08
CA PHE A 229 12.06 7.60 27.17
C PHE A 229 12.05 8.97 27.85
N ASN A 230 10.93 9.34 28.49
CA ASN A 230 10.79 10.63 29.16
C ASN A 230 11.75 10.78 30.34
N ALA A 231 12.00 9.72 31.10
CA ALA A 231 12.97 9.72 32.20
C ALA A 231 14.40 10.01 31.69
N LEU A 232 14.82 9.34 30.62
CA LEU A 232 16.14 9.57 30.01
C LEU A 232 16.21 10.94 29.32
N HIS A 233 15.16 11.32 28.60
CA HIS A 233 15.06 12.62 27.93
C HIS A 233 15.19 13.78 28.92
N ALA A 234 14.54 13.70 30.08
CA ALA A 234 14.64 14.76 31.11
C ALA A 234 16.07 15.02 31.59
N LEU A 235 16.92 13.99 31.59
CA LEU A 235 18.32 14.09 31.99
C LEU A 235 19.23 14.61 30.87
N ILE A 236 18.96 14.22 29.62
CA ILE A 236 19.80 14.54 28.46
C ILE A 236 19.39 15.87 27.79
N HIS A 237 18.09 16.15 27.67
CA HIS A 237 17.57 17.31 26.94
C HIS A 237 18.13 18.67 27.39
N PRO A 238 18.31 18.96 28.70
CA PRO A 238 18.90 20.23 29.16
C PRO A 238 20.36 20.45 28.75
N ILE A 239 21.01 19.38 28.27
CA ILE A 239 22.40 19.31 27.86
C ILE A 239 22.49 19.31 26.34
N ILE A 240 21.65 18.51 25.68
CA ILE A 240 21.65 18.30 24.23
C ILE A 240 20.21 18.36 23.73
N PRO A 241 19.90 19.25 22.77
CA PRO A 241 18.58 19.30 22.18
C PRO A 241 18.25 17.94 21.54
N THR A 242 17.31 17.22 22.14
CA THR A 242 16.84 15.91 21.71
C THR A 242 15.39 15.97 21.23
N LEU A 243 14.88 14.86 20.69
CA LEU A 243 13.47 14.72 20.32
C LEU A 243 12.54 15.10 21.48
N PRO A 244 11.39 15.74 21.22
CA PRO A 244 10.46 16.14 22.28
C PRO A 244 9.99 14.94 23.11
N PRO A 245 9.55 15.16 24.37
CA PRO A 245 8.98 14.11 25.20
C PRO A 245 7.76 13.51 24.50
N PHE A 246 7.54 12.22 24.73
CA PHE A 246 6.42 11.52 24.14
C PHE A 246 5.30 11.30 25.16
N ASP A 247 4.09 11.64 24.78
CA ASP A 247 2.89 11.36 25.57
C ASP A 247 2.18 10.14 24.98
N ALA A 248 2.22 9.01 25.69
CA ALA A 248 1.52 7.79 25.27
C ALA A 248 0.00 7.96 25.22
N THR A 249 -0.57 8.94 25.94
CA THR A 249 -2.01 9.24 25.92
C THR A 249 -2.43 10.06 24.70
N SER A 250 -1.49 10.61 23.95
CA SER A 250 -1.76 11.29 22.67
C SER A 250 -2.14 10.35 21.52
N VAL A 251 -2.01 9.03 21.73
CA VAL A 251 -2.40 8.01 20.76
C VAL A 251 -3.92 7.83 20.78
N ASP A 252 -4.60 8.56 19.90
CA ASP A 252 -6.06 8.48 19.75
C ASP A 252 -6.46 7.31 18.82
N LEU A 253 -6.74 6.16 19.43
CA LEU A 253 -7.22 4.97 18.72
C LEU A 253 -8.65 5.15 18.20
N SER A 254 -9.47 5.95 18.88
CA SER A 254 -10.85 6.20 18.47
C SER A 254 -10.88 6.97 17.15
N GLN A 255 -9.98 7.94 16.99
CA GLN A 255 -9.82 8.68 15.75
C GLN A 255 -9.42 7.76 14.59
N VAL A 256 -8.44 6.86 14.80
CA VAL A 256 -8.01 5.90 13.77
C VAL A 256 -9.15 4.98 13.34
N THR A 257 -9.88 4.44 14.30
CA THR A 257 -11.02 3.55 14.05
C THR A 257 -12.14 4.30 13.31
N ASN A 258 -12.49 5.51 13.75
CA ASN A 258 -13.52 6.34 13.12
C ASN A 258 -13.15 6.76 11.70
N ASP A 259 -11.89 7.18 11.46
CA ASP A 259 -11.42 7.54 10.13
C ASP A 259 -11.45 6.33 9.18
N THR A 260 -11.08 5.15 9.67
CA THR A 260 -11.11 3.91 8.91
C THR A 260 -12.54 3.55 8.52
N LEU A 261 -13.47 3.55 9.49
CA LEU A 261 -14.88 3.28 9.24
C LEU A 261 -15.48 4.28 8.26
N ARG A 262 -15.15 5.57 8.38
CA ARG A 262 -15.62 6.61 7.44
C ARG A 262 -15.13 6.37 6.01
N ILE A 263 -13.88 5.94 5.84
CA ILE A 263 -13.34 5.60 4.52
C ILE A 263 -14.08 4.38 3.95
N LEU A 264 -14.29 3.34 4.76
CA LEU A 264 -14.97 2.12 4.32
C LEU A 264 -16.43 2.36 3.96
N ASP A 265 -17.14 3.19 4.74
CA ASP A 265 -18.51 3.61 4.44
C ASP A 265 -18.59 4.34 3.09
N ALA A 266 -17.69 5.31 2.86
CA ALA A 266 -17.60 6.02 1.58
C ALA A 266 -17.28 5.08 0.39
N LEU A 267 -16.49 4.02 0.60
CA LEU A 267 -16.19 3.02 -0.43
C LEU A 267 -17.38 2.09 -0.72
N SER A 268 -18.24 1.85 0.27
CA SER A 268 -19.44 1.02 0.12
C SER A 268 -20.62 1.76 -0.55
N GLY A 269 -20.44 3.03 -0.89
CA GLY A 269 -21.49 3.87 -1.49
C GLY A 269 -22.35 4.61 -0.46
N GLY A 270 -22.00 4.57 0.82
CA GLY A 270 -22.61 5.40 1.85
C GLY A 270 -22.35 6.88 1.57
N GLU A 271 -23.41 7.70 1.57
CA GLU A 271 -23.22 9.15 1.58
C GLU A 271 -22.56 9.54 2.92
N PRO A 272 -21.43 10.29 2.90
CA PRO A 272 -20.79 10.72 4.14
C PRO A 272 -21.81 11.50 4.99
N GLU A 273 -21.88 11.24 6.30
CA GLU A 273 -22.90 11.80 7.22
C GLU A 273 -23.13 13.31 7.09
N ALA A 274 -22.11 14.08 6.68
CA ALA A 274 -22.22 15.51 6.39
C ALA A 274 -23.22 15.86 5.25
N ASN A 275 -23.67 14.88 4.46
CA ASN A 275 -24.63 15.03 3.36
C ASN A 275 -26.01 14.42 3.64
N LYS A 276 -26.22 13.74 4.77
CA LYS A 276 -27.58 13.30 5.13
C LYS A 276 -28.44 14.53 5.38
N LYS A 277 -29.37 14.83 4.46
CA LYS A 277 -30.41 15.83 4.71
C LYS A 277 -31.13 15.45 6.00
N PRO A 278 -31.39 16.39 6.93
CA PRO A 278 -32.19 16.09 8.10
C PRO A 278 -33.54 15.54 7.65
N GLU A 279 -33.91 14.37 8.18
CA GLU A 279 -35.22 13.79 7.91
C GLU A 279 -36.30 14.80 8.29
N PRO A 280 -37.30 15.04 7.43
CA PRO A 280 -38.41 15.89 7.82
C PRO A 280 -39.08 15.25 9.05
N PRO A 281 -39.47 16.06 10.06
CA PRO A 281 -40.10 15.52 11.25
C PRO A 281 -41.32 14.71 10.82
N HIS A 282 -41.39 13.46 11.27
CA HIS A 282 -42.54 12.60 11.06
C HIS A 282 -43.79 13.38 11.48
N SER A 283 -44.64 13.72 10.50
CA SER A 283 -45.97 14.21 10.77
C SER A 283 -46.76 13.05 11.36
N GLU A 284 -46.92 13.05 12.69
CA GLU A 284 -47.96 12.28 13.34
C GLU A 284 -49.32 12.80 12.80
N LEU A 285 -50.02 11.90 12.10
CA LEU A 285 -51.46 11.87 11.77
C LEU A 285 -52.14 13.17 11.31
#